data_AF-A0A952P3F4-F1
#
_entry.id   AF-A0A952P3F4-F1
#
_cell.length_a   1.000
_cell.length_b   1.000
_cell.length_c   1.000
_cell.angle_alpha   90.00
_cell.angle_beta   90.00
_cell.angle_gamma   90.00
#
_symmetry.space_group_name_H-M   'P 1'
#
loop_
_entity.id
_entity.type
_entity.pdbx_description
1 polymer ?
#
loop_
_entity_poly.entity_id
_entity_poly.type
_entity_poly.pdbx_seq_one_letter_code
_entity_poly.pdbx_strand_id
1 'polypeptide(L)'
;MNKRHTIILPLIGLAFAGCGQYDKAPVADLDQIRANGKTEILKGPEKPREVKVPVIEQRDRIVEKEVIKYEVVEKVVEQAALNEGVFAIVPDSDMNFTEGQEASFKVRVRIFRPEKISYKLVGKNLPAGAVLKDASTEADKDVYALTWKAPYNTVTGSDFEKNIPVKLEIQIASVTNTDGSANDTLKKSLDGLVREKNVSLRVLRDRTPPADVKVEGLATEVQEGSVVPVQVTAKIAGYDQNSRELPVLTYRYDQVAITSGNNFQEMDGTRHIVADTSKKAVEYVGNSVWKFNFLFDTKNIAAQPQLDKAGQVLPTADGTRVRLSFKVQSPSGATSAEILKQVKIRYDRPLNAPRFDLSGLGQDNLEVTAGMNLTLAFYVETGLAKSTIKVTSADVAKLPGKASLACKDSAAKSGSRQICALRWSIPCDTSDAALDRQIEFQAQSTVSGQNSETVKQVLKVVKSKDASTCQPGAVASEKETN
;
A
#
# COMPACT_ATOMS: atom_id res chain seq x y z
N MET A 1 43.06 -33.84 -40.85
CA MET A 1 44.36 -33.17 -40.99
C MET A 1 44.24 -31.79 -40.36
N ASN A 2 45.10 -31.54 -39.36
CA ASN A 2 45.78 -30.29 -39.02
C ASN A 2 44.97 -28.99 -38.86
N LYS A 3 45.14 -28.18 -37.80
CA LYS A 3 46.04 -28.23 -36.64
C LYS A 3 45.44 -27.32 -35.55
N ARG A 4 45.74 -27.71 -34.31
CA ARG A 4 45.56 -27.03 -33.01
C ARG A 4 45.89 -25.52 -33.08
N HIS A 5 45.35 -24.73 -32.16
CA HIS A 5 46.13 -24.06 -31.09
C HIS A 5 45.25 -23.85 -29.85
N THR A 6 45.75 -24.34 -28.73
CA THR A 6 45.27 -24.15 -27.36
C THR A 6 45.95 -22.90 -26.79
N ILE A 7 45.20 -22.01 -26.15
CA ILE A 7 45.71 -21.09 -25.11
C ILE A 7 44.73 -21.14 -23.93
N ILE A 8 45.31 -21.02 -22.74
CA ILE A 8 44.87 -21.45 -21.42
C ILE A 8 44.60 -20.24 -20.52
N LEU A 9 43.52 -20.33 -19.71
CA LEU A 9 43.28 -19.73 -18.36
C LEU A 9 42.84 -18.25 -18.22
N PRO A 10 42.23 -17.88 -17.05
CA PRO A 10 40.89 -17.28 -16.92
C PRO A 10 40.95 -15.84 -16.35
N LEU A 11 39.83 -15.12 -16.24
CA LEU A 11 39.57 -14.20 -15.11
C LEU A 11 38.17 -13.57 -15.14
N ILE A 12 37.71 -13.38 -13.91
CA ILE A 12 36.48 -12.81 -13.35
C ILE A 12 36.26 -11.36 -13.79
N GLY A 13 35.00 -10.91 -13.92
CA GLY A 13 34.70 -9.47 -13.97
C GLY A 13 33.29 -9.06 -14.41
N LEU A 14 32.34 -9.13 -13.47
CA LEU A 14 31.26 -8.18 -13.19
C LEU A 14 30.67 -7.23 -14.27
N ALA A 15 29.33 -7.19 -14.24
CA ALA A 15 28.45 -6.02 -14.23
C ALA A 15 27.70 -5.61 -15.52
N PHE A 16 26.37 -5.71 -15.39
CA PHE A 16 25.30 -4.83 -15.88
C PHE A 16 25.58 -3.90 -17.07
N ALA A 17 24.77 -4.01 -18.13
CA ALA A 17 23.62 -3.11 -18.35
C ALA A 17 23.10 -3.24 -19.80
N GLY A 18 21.78 -3.33 -19.92
CA GLY A 18 20.96 -2.67 -20.95
C GLY A 18 21.20 -2.97 -22.43
N CYS A 19 20.18 -3.55 -23.08
CA CYS A 19 19.34 -2.88 -24.10
C CYS A 19 18.70 -3.93 -25.01
N GLY A 20 17.38 -3.88 -25.16
CA GLY A 20 16.67 -4.67 -26.16
C GLY A 20 15.17 -4.38 -26.10
N GLN A 21 14.63 -3.94 -27.22
CA GLN A 21 13.41 -3.17 -27.37
C GLN A 21 12.10 -3.93 -27.10
N TYR A 22 11.11 -3.13 -26.73
CA TYR A 22 9.67 -3.34 -26.88
C TYR A 22 9.31 -4.05 -28.18
N ASP A 23 8.60 -5.18 -28.05
CA ASP A 23 7.32 -5.41 -28.73
C ASP A 23 6.69 -6.74 -28.27
N LYS A 24 5.36 -6.69 -28.02
CA LYS A 24 4.36 -7.79 -27.94
C LYS A 24 3.66 -8.02 -26.58
N ALA A 25 2.40 -7.55 -26.56
CA ALA A 25 1.17 -8.10 -25.95
C ALA A 25 1.15 -8.53 -24.45
N PRO A 26 0.13 -8.10 -23.67
CA PRO A 26 0.07 -8.24 -22.21
C PRO A 26 -0.37 -9.64 -21.71
N VAL A 27 -0.11 -10.72 -22.46
CA VAL A 27 -0.77 -12.03 -22.21
C VAL A 27 0.19 -13.12 -21.68
N ALA A 28 1.48 -12.84 -21.53
CA ALA A 28 2.46 -13.87 -21.12
C ALA A 28 2.51 -14.19 -19.61
N ASP A 29 1.83 -13.42 -18.75
CA ASP A 29 2.07 -13.50 -17.30
C ASP A 29 1.16 -14.50 -16.54
N LEU A 30 0.09 -15.00 -17.17
CA LEU A 30 -0.84 -15.92 -16.49
C LEU A 30 -0.23 -17.29 -16.17
N ASP A 31 0.68 -17.79 -17.02
CA ASP A 31 1.35 -19.07 -16.79
C ASP A 31 2.56 -18.94 -15.84
N GLN A 32 3.18 -17.76 -15.77
CA GLN A 32 4.23 -17.46 -14.79
C GLN A 32 3.63 -17.25 -13.38
N ILE A 33 2.45 -16.63 -13.28
CA ILE A 33 1.66 -16.53 -12.05
C ILE A 33 1.20 -17.93 -11.57
N ARG A 34 0.78 -18.82 -12.48
CA ARG A 34 0.44 -20.22 -12.11
C ARG A 34 1.66 -21.05 -11.72
N ALA A 35 2.80 -20.83 -12.36
CA ALA A 35 4.05 -21.51 -12.03
C ALA A 35 4.58 -21.07 -10.64
N ASN A 36 4.53 -19.76 -10.33
CA ASN A 36 4.96 -19.23 -9.04
C ASN A 36 3.98 -19.55 -7.89
N GLY A 37 2.67 -19.62 -8.18
CA GLY A 37 1.65 -19.98 -7.19
C GLY A 37 1.76 -21.42 -6.67
N LYS A 38 2.37 -22.34 -7.43
CA LYS A 38 2.61 -23.74 -6.98
C LYS A 38 3.87 -23.90 -6.13
N THR A 39 4.84 -23.00 -6.24
CA THR A 39 6.10 -23.01 -5.46
C THR A 39 6.05 -22.14 -4.20
N GLU A 40 5.13 -21.16 -4.12
CA GLU A 40 4.98 -20.24 -2.97
C GLU A 40 4.27 -20.84 -1.74
N ILE A 41 3.57 -21.98 -1.87
CA ILE A 41 2.89 -22.65 -0.73
C ILE A 41 3.91 -23.26 0.27
N LEU A 42 5.19 -23.38 -0.10
CA LEU A 42 6.23 -24.07 0.67
C LEU A 42 7.34 -23.17 1.25
N LYS A 43 7.32 -21.86 0.99
CA LYS A 43 8.33 -20.93 1.53
C LYS A 43 7.64 -19.97 2.49
N GLY A 44 8.14 -19.93 3.72
CA GLY A 44 7.65 -19.05 4.79
C GLY A 44 7.75 -17.56 4.46
N PRO A 45 7.64 -16.67 5.45
CA PRO A 45 7.39 -15.25 5.22
C PRO A 45 8.59 -14.58 4.55
N GLU A 46 8.58 -14.47 3.22
CA GLU A 46 9.55 -13.68 2.45
C GLU A 46 8.95 -12.33 2.03
N LYS A 47 9.50 -11.27 2.64
CA LYS A 47 9.81 -9.91 2.11
C LYS A 47 8.76 -9.10 1.32
N PRO A 48 8.91 -7.76 1.30
CA PRO A 48 7.83 -6.81 1.03
C PRO A 48 7.25 -6.92 -0.38
N ARG A 49 5.91 -6.88 -0.50
CA ARG A 49 5.24 -6.55 -1.75
C ARG A 49 4.96 -5.05 -1.75
N GLU A 50 5.79 -4.30 -2.46
CA GLU A 50 5.49 -2.91 -2.84
C GLU A 50 4.82 -2.95 -4.23
N VAL A 51 3.49 -2.82 -4.28
CA VAL A 51 2.77 -2.70 -5.55
C VAL A 51 2.72 -1.22 -5.91
N LYS A 52 3.71 -0.76 -6.69
CA LYS A 52 3.65 0.53 -7.39
C LYS A 52 3.05 0.30 -8.77
N VAL A 53 2.01 1.06 -9.11
CA VAL A 53 1.59 1.20 -10.52
C VAL A 53 2.63 2.10 -11.21
N PRO A 54 3.33 1.66 -12.27
CA PRO A 54 4.53 2.34 -12.75
C PRO A 54 4.22 3.46 -13.74
N VAL A 55 4.91 4.60 -13.63
CA VAL A 55 5.44 5.37 -14.77
C VAL A 55 6.81 5.97 -14.40
N ILE A 56 7.85 5.38 -15.01
CA ILE A 56 9.14 5.94 -15.49
C ILE A 56 9.92 6.87 -14.53
N GLU A 57 10.97 6.32 -13.92
CA GLU A 57 12.09 7.08 -13.35
C GLU A 57 13.14 7.39 -14.42
N GLN A 58 13.69 8.61 -14.42
CA GLN A 58 15.08 8.84 -14.87
C GLN A 58 15.80 9.92 -14.06
N ARG A 59 16.88 9.43 -13.42
CA ARG A 59 18.25 9.95 -13.30
C ARG A 59 18.60 11.06 -12.30
N ASP A 60 19.58 10.67 -11.49
CA ASP A 60 20.39 11.44 -10.58
C ASP A 60 21.04 12.68 -11.20
N ARG A 61 21.18 13.72 -10.37
CA ARG A 61 22.32 14.64 -10.43
C ARG A 61 22.76 15.04 -9.03
N ILE A 62 23.99 14.65 -8.71
CA ILE A 62 24.80 15.24 -7.65
C ILE A 62 25.13 16.68 -8.06
N VAL A 63 24.92 17.64 -7.17
CA VAL A 63 25.65 18.92 -7.21
C VAL A 63 26.04 19.31 -5.79
N GLU A 64 27.32 19.64 -5.67
CA GLU A 64 28.06 19.98 -4.47
C GLU A 64 27.48 21.17 -3.70
N LYS A 65 27.71 21.11 -2.39
CA LYS A 65 27.38 22.13 -1.42
C LYS A 65 28.45 23.22 -1.47
N GLU A 66 28.18 24.33 -2.17
CA GLU A 66 28.93 25.57 -2.00
C GLU A 66 28.19 26.50 -1.04
N VAL A 67 28.85 26.80 0.09
CA VAL A 67 28.45 27.81 1.05
C VAL A 67 28.98 29.14 0.53
N ILE A 68 28.11 30.01 0.00
CA ILE A 68 28.47 31.40 -0.26
C ILE A 68 27.75 32.28 0.77
N LYS A 69 28.56 32.94 1.59
CA LYS A 69 28.14 33.93 2.57
C LYS A 69 27.51 35.12 1.86
N TYR A 70 26.43 35.62 2.46
CA TYR A 70 25.75 36.84 2.08
C TYR A 70 26.69 38.04 2.20
N GLU A 71 26.92 38.73 1.09
CA GLU A 71 27.33 40.13 1.08
C GLU A 71 26.28 40.92 0.28
N VAL A 72 25.21 41.25 0.98
CA VAL A 72 24.10 42.08 0.48
C VAL A 72 24.40 43.51 0.86
N VAL A 73 25.33 44.19 0.18
CA VAL A 73 25.44 45.65 0.29
C VAL A 73 25.84 46.36 -1.02
N GLU A 74 26.65 45.78 -1.91
CA GLU A 74 27.23 46.58 -3.01
C GLU A 74 26.55 46.51 -4.39
N LYS A 75 25.64 45.56 -4.64
CA LYS A 75 25.08 45.36 -6.00
C LYS A 75 24.05 46.40 -6.47
N VAL A 76 23.68 47.37 -5.62
CA VAL A 76 22.76 48.46 -6.02
C VAL A 76 23.47 49.51 -6.88
N VAL A 77 24.81 49.59 -6.86
CA VAL A 77 25.55 50.64 -7.57
C VAL A 77 25.94 50.23 -9.00
N GLU A 78 26.01 48.93 -9.30
CA GLU A 78 26.63 48.45 -10.54
C GLU A 78 25.68 48.22 -11.74
N GLN A 79 24.37 48.48 -11.60
CA GLN A 79 23.43 48.51 -12.75
C GLN A 79 23.19 49.92 -13.30
N ALA A 80 23.90 50.94 -12.81
CA ALA A 80 23.84 52.30 -13.37
C ALA A 80 24.65 52.46 -14.68
N ALA A 81 25.38 51.44 -15.11
CA ALA A 81 26.19 51.49 -16.31
C ALA A 81 25.50 50.77 -17.47
N LEU A 82 25.18 51.58 -18.50
CA LEU A 82 24.81 51.23 -19.89
C LEU A 82 23.31 51.31 -20.19
N ASN A 83 22.93 52.57 -20.48
CA ASN A 83 21.74 53.11 -21.15
C ASN A 83 20.62 53.69 -20.24
N GLU A 84 20.59 55.03 -20.16
CA GLU A 84 19.40 55.88 -19.94
C GLU A 84 18.86 56.07 -18.51
N GLY A 85 19.63 56.75 -17.66
CA GLY A 85 19.35 57.08 -16.25
C GLY A 85 18.22 58.08 -15.97
N VAL A 86 17.01 57.85 -16.48
CA VAL A 86 15.81 58.66 -16.18
C VAL A 86 14.89 57.96 -15.18
N PHE A 87 14.71 56.64 -15.31
CA PHE A 87 13.84 55.83 -14.46
C PHE A 87 14.49 54.50 -14.07
N ALA A 88 14.09 53.91 -12.94
CA ALA A 88 14.34 52.50 -12.63
C ALA A 88 13.07 51.81 -12.14
N ILE A 89 12.81 50.61 -12.65
CA ILE A 89 11.77 49.71 -12.16
C ILE A 89 12.44 48.71 -11.22
N VAL A 90 12.06 48.75 -9.94
CA VAL A 90 12.69 47.97 -8.87
C VAL A 90 11.61 47.16 -8.15
N PRO A 91 11.54 45.84 -8.38
CA PRO A 91 10.79 44.94 -7.52
C PRO A 91 11.35 44.96 -6.09
N ASP A 92 10.48 45.01 -5.08
CA ASP A 92 10.92 45.01 -3.68
C ASP A 92 11.47 43.63 -3.24
N SER A 93 11.07 42.56 -3.93
CA SER A 93 11.54 41.19 -3.69
C SER A 93 11.40 40.33 -4.95
N ASP A 94 11.95 39.12 -4.91
CA ASP A 94 11.65 38.08 -5.89
C ASP A 94 10.16 37.78 -5.91
N MET A 95 9.58 37.73 -7.13
CA MET A 95 8.14 37.54 -7.34
C MET A 95 7.80 36.05 -7.36
N ASN A 96 7.76 35.45 -6.17
CA ASN A 96 7.49 34.03 -5.96
C ASN A 96 6.00 33.80 -5.64
N PHE A 97 5.26 33.18 -6.55
CA PHE A 97 3.86 32.80 -6.35
C PHE A 97 3.76 31.31 -6.04
N THR A 98 2.87 30.93 -5.13
CA THR A 98 2.51 29.51 -4.91
C THR A 98 1.18 29.23 -5.60
N GLU A 99 1.06 28.10 -6.29
CA GLU A 99 -0.21 27.70 -6.91
C GLU A 99 -1.38 27.73 -5.92
N GLY A 100 -2.51 28.28 -6.37
CA GLY A 100 -3.73 28.38 -5.58
C GLY A 100 -3.72 29.42 -4.46
N GLN A 101 -2.58 30.06 -4.18
CA GLN A 101 -2.44 31.08 -3.16
C GLN A 101 -2.35 32.45 -3.83
N GLU A 102 -3.10 33.42 -3.30
CA GLU A 102 -2.98 34.80 -3.74
C GLU A 102 -1.75 35.42 -3.07
N ALA A 103 -0.88 36.02 -3.88
CA ALA A 103 0.24 36.80 -3.41
C ALA A 103 0.28 38.16 -4.12
N SER A 104 0.91 39.13 -3.48
CA SER A 104 1.03 40.49 -3.99
C SER A 104 2.45 41.00 -3.75
N PHE A 105 3.09 41.48 -4.81
CA PHE A 105 4.46 41.99 -4.77
C PHE A 105 4.51 43.44 -5.18
N LYS A 106 5.24 44.24 -4.40
CA LYS A 106 5.45 45.65 -4.68
C LYS A 106 6.54 45.85 -5.73
N VAL A 107 6.26 46.74 -6.67
CA VAL A 107 7.20 47.23 -7.67
C VAL A 107 7.25 48.74 -7.56
N ARG A 108 8.46 49.26 -7.35
CA ARG A 108 8.70 50.70 -7.23
C ARG A 108 9.23 51.23 -8.55
N VAL A 109 8.72 52.39 -8.95
CA VAL A 109 9.32 53.18 -10.00
C VAL A 109 10.10 54.32 -9.36
N ARG A 110 11.39 54.44 -9.67
CA ARG A 110 12.24 55.53 -9.21
C ARG A 110 12.52 56.47 -10.37
N ILE A 111 12.35 57.76 -10.17
CA ILE A 111 12.67 58.81 -11.14
C ILE A 111 13.94 59.52 -10.67
N PHE A 112 14.93 59.67 -11.55
CA PHE A 112 16.21 60.33 -11.23
C PHE A 112 16.33 61.74 -11.83
N ARG A 113 15.18 62.40 -12.04
CA ARG A 113 15.05 63.69 -12.70
C ARG A 113 14.35 64.71 -11.79
N PRO A 114 14.74 66.00 -11.85
CA PRO A 114 14.08 67.06 -11.10
C PRO A 114 12.71 67.45 -11.67
N GLU A 115 12.44 67.17 -12.95
CA GLU A 115 11.14 67.43 -13.58
C GLU A 115 10.03 66.55 -12.98
N LYS A 116 8.80 67.08 -12.94
CA LYS A 116 7.63 66.33 -12.47
C LYS A 116 7.07 65.49 -13.61
N ILE A 117 7.20 64.18 -13.50
CA ILE A 117 6.77 63.23 -14.53
C ILE A 117 5.55 62.48 -14.03
N SER A 118 4.44 62.57 -14.75
CA SER A 118 3.25 61.74 -14.54
C SER A 118 3.34 60.51 -15.43
N TYR A 119 3.14 59.33 -14.87
CA TYR A 119 3.28 58.07 -15.58
C TYR A 119 2.37 56.98 -15.00
N LYS A 120 2.24 55.90 -15.77
CA LYS A 120 1.58 54.66 -15.38
C LYS A 120 2.51 53.48 -15.64
N LEU A 121 2.65 52.58 -14.68
CA LEU A 121 3.31 51.30 -14.91
C LEU A 121 2.30 50.28 -15.46
N VAL A 122 2.63 49.62 -16.56
CA VAL A 122 1.82 48.57 -17.18
C VAL A 122 2.62 47.27 -17.31
N GLY A 123 1.95 46.14 -17.11
CA GLY A 123 2.53 44.84 -17.36
C GLY A 123 2.12 44.31 -18.74
N LYS A 124 3.11 43.90 -19.54
CA LYS A 124 2.93 43.14 -20.79
C LYS A 124 3.17 41.66 -20.53
N ASN A 125 2.42 40.81 -21.24
CA ASN A 125 2.47 39.35 -21.13
C ASN A 125 2.20 38.81 -19.71
N LEU A 126 1.39 39.53 -18.93
CA LEU A 126 0.96 39.03 -17.63
C LEU A 126 0.12 37.75 -17.81
N PRO A 127 0.32 36.73 -16.95
CA PRO A 127 -0.49 35.52 -17.00
C PRO A 127 -1.96 35.84 -16.69
N ALA A 128 -2.87 34.97 -17.14
CA ALA A 128 -4.30 35.16 -16.93
C ALA A 128 -4.61 35.35 -15.43
N GLY A 129 -5.38 36.40 -15.13
CA GLY A 129 -5.75 36.77 -13.75
C GLY A 129 -4.69 37.53 -12.95
N ALA A 130 -3.48 37.73 -13.47
CA ALA A 130 -2.50 38.61 -12.84
C ALA A 130 -2.82 40.08 -13.13
N VAL A 131 -2.72 40.92 -12.12
CA VAL A 131 -3.11 42.33 -12.19
C VAL A 131 -2.03 43.21 -11.57
N LEU A 132 -1.58 44.21 -12.32
CA LEU A 132 -0.71 45.27 -11.83
C LEU A 132 -1.55 46.54 -11.59
N LYS A 133 -1.61 47.01 -10.35
CA LYS A 133 -2.38 48.20 -9.95
C LYS A 133 -1.51 49.18 -9.19
N ASP A 134 -1.85 50.46 -9.32
CA ASP A 134 -1.29 51.50 -8.47
C ASP A 134 -1.69 51.23 -7.01
N ALA A 135 -0.69 51.16 -6.14
CA ALA A 135 -0.80 50.94 -4.71
C ALA A 135 -0.12 52.07 -3.93
N SER A 136 0.11 53.21 -4.59
CA SER A 136 0.74 54.38 -4.00
C SER A 136 -0.11 54.95 -2.86
N THR A 137 0.55 55.33 -1.77
CA THR A 137 -0.06 56.03 -0.64
C THR A 137 0.70 57.33 -0.38
N GLU A 138 0.19 58.19 0.50
CA GLU A 138 0.90 59.43 0.88
C GLU A 138 2.31 59.14 1.45
N ALA A 139 2.47 58.03 2.16
CA ALA A 139 3.73 57.59 2.75
C ALA A 139 4.62 56.75 1.80
N ASP A 140 4.04 56.12 0.78
CA ASP A 140 4.72 55.18 -0.12
C ASP A 140 4.31 55.49 -1.56
N LYS A 141 4.92 56.52 -2.15
CA LYS A 141 4.63 56.97 -3.51
C LYS A 141 5.27 56.07 -4.56
N ASP A 142 4.71 56.08 -5.76
CA ASP A 142 5.27 55.42 -6.94
C ASP A 142 5.37 53.88 -6.81
N VAL A 143 4.44 53.30 -6.06
CA VAL A 143 4.38 51.87 -5.77
C VAL A 143 3.23 51.22 -6.51
N TYR A 144 3.52 50.15 -7.22
CA TYR A 144 2.55 49.30 -7.88
C TYR A 144 2.54 47.93 -7.22
N ALA A 145 1.36 47.33 -7.10
CA ALA A 145 1.20 45.97 -6.60
C ALA A 145 0.88 45.04 -7.77
N LEU A 146 1.74 44.05 -8.01
CA LEU A 146 1.44 42.91 -8.87
C LEU A 146 0.80 41.83 -8.02
N THR A 147 -0.53 41.68 -8.15
CA THR A 147 -1.30 40.66 -7.44
C THR A 147 -1.70 39.55 -8.38
N TRP A 148 -1.49 38.30 -7.96
CA TRP A 148 -1.89 37.14 -8.74
C TRP A 148 -2.14 35.94 -7.83
N LYS A 149 -3.19 35.18 -8.18
CA LYS A 149 -3.46 33.84 -7.66
C LYS A 149 -3.16 32.86 -8.78
N ALA A 150 -1.96 32.31 -8.80
CA ALA A 150 -1.54 31.37 -9.85
C ALA A 150 -2.50 30.16 -9.86
N PRO A 151 -3.08 29.78 -11.01
CA PRO A 151 -3.92 28.59 -11.08
C PRO A 151 -3.15 27.35 -10.67
N TYR A 152 -3.84 26.38 -10.08
CA TYR A 152 -3.27 25.04 -9.89
C TYR A 152 -2.92 24.39 -11.23
N ASN A 153 -1.90 23.54 -11.24
CA ASN A 153 -1.32 22.93 -12.45
C ASN A 153 -0.65 23.93 -13.43
N THR A 154 -0.27 25.12 -12.96
CA THR A 154 0.59 26.03 -13.72
C THR A 154 1.98 25.42 -13.93
N VAL A 155 2.50 24.74 -12.91
CA VAL A 155 3.71 23.92 -12.93
C VAL A 155 3.34 22.48 -13.30
N THR A 156 3.73 22.02 -14.48
CA THR A 156 3.30 20.71 -15.03
C THR A 156 4.40 19.66 -14.97
N GLY A 157 4.05 18.37 -14.90
CA GLY A 157 5.01 17.26 -14.99
C GLY A 157 5.84 17.09 -13.72
N SER A 158 7.13 16.75 -13.86
CA SER A 158 8.03 16.54 -12.72
C SER A 158 8.63 17.82 -12.13
N ASP A 159 8.37 18.98 -12.74
CA ASP A 159 8.97 20.25 -12.31
C ASP A 159 8.37 20.73 -10.98
N PHE A 160 9.19 21.30 -10.11
CA PHE A 160 8.73 21.91 -8.85
C PHE A 160 8.39 23.39 -8.98
N GLU A 161 8.84 24.02 -10.07
CA GLU A 161 8.65 25.42 -10.32
C GLU A 161 8.56 25.73 -11.81
N LYS A 162 8.00 26.90 -12.13
CA LYS A 162 7.94 27.43 -13.48
C LYS A 162 8.23 28.91 -13.47
N ASN A 163 9.12 29.33 -14.37
CA ASN A 163 9.42 30.74 -14.60
C ASN A 163 8.58 31.27 -15.75
N ILE A 164 7.86 32.37 -15.52
CA ILE A 164 7.03 33.05 -16.52
C ILE A 164 7.66 34.42 -16.80
N PRO A 165 8.27 34.63 -17.98
CA PRO A 165 8.83 35.92 -18.34
C PRO A 165 7.73 36.94 -18.60
N VAL A 166 7.80 38.08 -17.91
CA VAL A 166 6.90 39.22 -18.08
C VAL A 166 7.70 40.50 -18.31
N LYS A 167 7.03 41.51 -18.84
CA LYS A 167 7.62 42.82 -19.09
C LYS A 167 6.86 43.90 -18.34
N LEU A 168 7.57 44.76 -17.63
CA LEU A 168 7.02 45.95 -16.98
C LEU A 168 7.45 47.18 -17.79
N GLU A 169 6.49 48.01 -18.20
CA GLU A 169 6.71 49.17 -19.05
C GLU A 169 6.16 50.43 -18.38
N ILE A 170 6.92 51.52 -18.40
CA ILE A 170 6.46 52.84 -17.98
C ILE A 170 5.84 53.58 -19.17
N GLN A 171 4.61 54.03 -19.02
CA GLN A 171 3.90 54.91 -19.96
C GLN A 171 3.81 56.32 -19.37
N ILE A 172 4.46 57.30 -20.01
CA ILE A 172 4.42 58.69 -19.55
C ILE A 172 3.13 59.37 -20.03
N ALA A 173 2.38 59.92 -19.08
CA ALA A 173 1.19 60.71 -19.36
C ALA A 173 1.56 62.17 -19.66
N SER A 174 2.38 62.80 -18.81
CA SER A 174 2.79 64.20 -18.96
C SER A 174 4.13 64.48 -18.28
N VAL A 175 4.79 65.55 -18.71
CA VAL A 175 6.03 66.06 -18.10
C VAL A 175 5.89 67.55 -17.86
N THR A 176 6.15 68.00 -16.63
CA THR A 176 6.19 69.42 -16.27
C THR A 176 7.54 69.79 -15.68
N ASN A 177 7.99 71.01 -15.98
CA ASN A 177 9.17 71.60 -15.38
C ASN A 177 8.96 71.85 -13.88
N THR A 178 10.05 72.16 -13.17
CA THR A 178 10.00 72.48 -11.73
C THR A 178 9.11 73.70 -11.43
N ASP A 179 9.00 74.64 -12.39
CA ASP A 179 8.13 75.81 -12.34
C ASP A 179 6.65 75.52 -12.69
N GLY A 180 6.33 74.28 -13.07
CA GLY A 180 4.98 73.83 -13.41
C GLY A 180 4.59 74.00 -14.88
N SER A 181 5.44 74.57 -15.73
CA SER A 181 5.20 74.68 -17.17
C SER A 181 5.27 73.31 -17.86
N ALA A 182 4.47 73.10 -18.92
CA ALA A 182 4.49 71.86 -19.70
C ALA A 182 5.81 71.73 -20.47
N ASN A 183 6.39 70.52 -20.51
CA ASN A 183 7.63 70.23 -21.21
C ASN A 183 7.44 69.14 -22.28
N ASP A 184 6.80 69.54 -23.39
CA ASP A 184 6.48 68.63 -24.49
C ASP A 184 7.71 68.09 -25.23
N THR A 185 8.79 68.87 -25.27
CA THR A 185 10.06 68.46 -25.87
C THR A 185 10.68 67.29 -25.10
N LEU A 186 10.72 67.40 -23.76
CA LEU A 186 11.20 66.31 -22.91
C LEU A 186 10.24 65.12 -22.97
N LYS A 187 8.92 65.34 -22.96
CA LYS A 187 7.95 64.24 -23.13
C LYS A 187 8.21 63.44 -24.40
N LYS A 188 8.39 64.09 -25.56
CA LYS A 188 8.70 63.43 -26.84
C LYS A 188 10.03 62.67 -26.78
N SER A 189 11.05 63.26 -26.15
CA SER A 189 12.34 62.59 -25.96
C SER A 189 12.20 61.32 -25.11
N LEU A 190 11.43 61.38 -24.02
CA LEU A 190 11.24 60.23 -23.12
C LEU A 190 10.34 59.16 -23.74
N ASP A 191 9.41 59.53 -24.61
CA ASP A 191 8.57 58.58 -25.35
C ASP A 191 9.35 57.76 -26.39
N GLY A 192 10.51 58.27 -26.85
CA GLY A 192 11.43 57.54 -27.72
C GLY A 192 12.36 56.55 -27.01
N LEU A 193 12.37 56.52 -25.66
CA LEU A 193 13.26 55.65 -24.87
C LEU A 193 12.59 54.30 -24.53
N VAL A 194 13.39 53.23 -24.49
CA VAL A 194 12.91 51.90 -24.10
C VAL A 194 12.80 51.84 -22.57
N ARG A 195 11.57 51.94 -22.06
CA ARG A 195 11.26 51.99 -20.62
C ARG A 195 10.73 50.65 -20.10
N GLU A 196 11.33 49.55 -20.56
CA GLU A 196 10.91 48.20 -20.23
C GLU A 196 11.89 47.49 -19.28
N LYS A 197 11.38 46.78 -18.28
CA LYS A 197 12.14 45.85 -17.45
C LYS A 197 11.57 44.44 -17.63
N ASN A 198 12.41 43.50 -18.04
CA ASN A 198 12.08 42.08 -18.01
C ASN A 198 12.11 41.60 -16.55
N VAL A 199 11.05 40.94 -16.12
CA VAL A 199 10.94 40.30 -14.80
C VAL A 199 10.48 38.85 -15.02
N SER A 200 10.91 37.93 -14.17
CA SER A 200 10.44 36.54 -14.19
C SER A 200 9.55 36.31 -12.98
N LEU A 201 8.30 35.91 -13.20
CA LEU A 201 7.44 35.42 -12.13
C LEU A 201 7.76 33.96 -11.89
N ARG A 202 8.21 33.61 -10.68
CA ARG A 202 8.49 32.23 -10.32
C ARG A 202 7.25 31.65 -9.67
N VAL A 203 6.71 30.58 -10.23
CA VAL A 203 5.57 29.85 -9.67
C VAL A 203 6.07 28.57 -9.04
N LEU A 204 5.79 28.37 -7.76
CA LEU A 204 6.08 27.19 -6.98
C LEU A 204 4.85 26.30 -6.92
N ARG A 205 5.06 24.99 -7.09
CA ARG A 205 3.99 24.00 -6.96
C ARG A 205 3.46 23.96 -5.53
N ASP A 206 2.14 23.90 -5.36
CA ASP A 206 1.53 23.77 -4.03
C ASP A 206 1.91 22.42 -3.40
N ARG A 207 2.47 22.47 -2.19
CA ARG A 207 2.86 21.28 -1.40
C ARG A 207 1.98 21.07 -0.18
N THR A 208 0.80 21.67 -0.15
CA THR A 208 -0.18 21.44 0.91
C THR A 208 -0.55 19.95 0.94
N PRO A 209 -0.29 19.23 2.06
CA PRO A 209 -0.64 17.82 2.17
C PRO A 209 -2.15 17.59 2.01
N PRO A 210 -2.57 16.47 1.42
CA PRO A 210 -3.97 16.05 1.46
C PRO A 210 -4.49 16.02 2.90
N ALA A 211 -5.68 16.61 3.09
CA ALA A 211 -6.34 16.76 4.37
C ALA A 211 -7.62 15.91 4.45
N ASP A 212 -8.24 15.87 5.63
CA ASP A 212 -9.53 15.21 5.88
C ASP A 212 -9.59 13.76 5.37
N VAL A 213 -8.47 13.04 5.47
CA VAL A 213 -8.41 11.65 5.02
C VAL A 213 -9.32 10.80 5.92
N LYS A 214 -10.26 10.09 5.32
CA LYS A 214 -11.20 9.19 6.02
C LYS A 214 -11.21 7.84 5.33
N VAL A 215 -11.31 6.78 6.13
CA VAL A 215 -11.46 5.41 5.64
C VAL A 215 -12.82 4.91 6.12
N GLU A 216 -13.70 4.57 5.18
CA GLU A 216 -15.09 4.19 5.40
C GLU A 216 -15.34 2.77 4.86
N GLY A 217 -16.33 2.07 5.43
CA GLY A 217 -16.68 0.70 5.05
C GLY A 217 -15.80 -0.38 5.69
N LEU A 218 -14.60 -0.04 6.17
CA LEU A 218 -13.74 -0.98 6.89
C LEU A 218 -14.05 -0.96 8.40
N ALA A 219 -14.90 -1.88 8.84
CA ALA A 219 -15.21 -2.09 10.26
C ALA A 219 -14.00 -2.65 11.02
N THR A 220 -14.04 -2.57 12.35
CA THR A 220 -13.04 -3.23 13.22
C THR A 220 -13.07 -4.74 13.12
N GLU A 221 -14.14 -5.30 12.53
CA GLU A 221 -14.36 -6.72 12.42
C GLU A 221 -15.13 -7.08 11.15
N VAL A 222 -14.67 -8.10 10.45
CA VAL A 222 -15.23 -8.58 9.18
C VAL A 222 -15.31 -10.11 9.23
N GLN A 223 -16.41 -10.70 8.77
CA GLN A 223 -16.52 -12.15 8.68
C GLN A 223 -15.67 -12.68 7.52
N GLU A 224 -14.97 -13.78 7.72
CA GLU A 224 -14.34 -14.52 6.64
C GLU A 224 -15.39 -14.99 5.62
N GLY A 225 -15.02 -15.12 4.35
CA GLY A 225 -15.98 -15.44 3.29
C GLY A 225 -16.73 -14.23 2.73
N SER A 226 -16.44 -13.01 3.19
CA SER A 226 -17.14 -11.79 2.78
C SER A 226 -16.29 -10.89 1.88
N VAL A 227 -16.97 -10.01 1.15
CA VAL A 227 -16.33 -8.96 0.36
C VAL A 227 -16.96 -7.65 0.80
N VAL A 228 -16.17 -6.78 1.40
CA VAL A 228 -16.64 -5.52 1.97
C VAL A 228 -16.12 -4.35 1.13
N PRO A 229 -17.00 -3.50 0.57
CA PRO A 229 -16.57 -2.27 -0.08
C PRO A 229 -15.92 -1.32 0.92
N VAL A 230 -14.74 -0.82 0.58
CA VAL A 230 -14.00 0.16 1.39
C VAL A 230 -13.73 1.39 0.54
N GLN A 231 -13.87 2.56 1.16
CA GLN A 231 -13.67 3.84 0.51
C GLN A 231 -12.67 4.65 1.32
N VAL A 232 -11.74 5.31 0.63
CA VAL A 232 -10.90 6.34 1.25
C VAL A 232 -11.26 7.67 0.61
N THR A 233 -11.60 8.67 1.41
CA THR A 233 -11.84 10.03 0.91
C THR A 233 -10.76 10.95 1.41
N ALA A 234 -10.29 11.88 0.60
CA ALA A 234 -9.33 12.90 0.99
C ALA A 234 -9.60 14.22 0.27
N LYS A 235 -9.33 15.34 0.95
CA LYS A 235 -9.39 16.68 0.37
C LYS A 235 -8.01 17.08 -0.13
N ILE A 236 -7.93 17.44 -1.41
CA ILE A 236 -6.67 17.72 -2.11
C ILE A 236 -6.82 19.07 -2.80
N ALA A 237 -6.33 20.12 -2.13
CA ALA A 237 -6.52 21.49 -2.57
C ALA A 237 -6.03 21.68 -4.01
N GLY A 238 -6.89 22.28 -4.84
CA GLY A 238 -6.53 22.67 -6.19
C GLY A 238 -6.59 21.63 -7.27
N TYR A 239 -6.93 20.39 -6.92
CA TYR A 239 -7.10 19.32 -7.89
C TYR A 239 -8.58 18.97 -8.04
N ASP A 240 -9.04 18.97 -9.29
CA ASP A 240 -10.39 18.66 -9.71
C ASP A 240 -10.42 17.56 -10.78
N GLN A 241 -11.62 17.22 -11.26
CA GLN A 241 -11.80 16.23 -12.32
C GLN A 241 -11.08 16.54 -13.65
N ASN A 242 -10.68 17.79 -13.88
CA ASN A 242 -10.01 18.23 -15.10
C ASN A 242 -8.48 18.23 -14.96
N SER A 243 -7.98 17.89 -13.76
CA SER A 243 -6.55 17.79 -13.50
C SER A 243 -5.93 16.69 -14.34
N ARG A 244 -4.78 16.99 -14.97
CA ARG A 244 -4.07 16.02 -15.84
C ARG A 244 -3.52 14.84 -15.06
N GLU A 245 -3.15 15.09 -13.81
CA GLU A 245 -2.61 14.11 -12.89
C GLU A 245 -3.61 13.86 -11.78
N LEU A 246 -3.83 12.58 -11.45
CA LEU A 246 -4.75 12.16 -10.42
C LEU A 246 -4.00 11.89 -9.12
N PRO A 247 -4.63 12.11 -7.96
CA PRO A 247 -4.03 11.73 -6.70
C PRO A 247 -3.91 10.21 -6.58
N VAL A 248 -2.98 9.77 -5.73
CA VAL A 248 -2.64 8.36 -5.55
C VAL A 248 -2.91 7.95 -4.10
N LEU A 249 -3.50 6.78 -3.91
CA LEU A 249 -3.61 6.14 -2.60
C LEU A 249 -2.53 5.06 -2.48
N THR A 250 -1.74 5.16 -1.42
CA THR A 250 -0.82 4.10 -1.01
C THR A 250 -1.41 3.41 0.22
N TYR A 251 -1.48 2.08 0.17
CA TYR A 251 -1.79 1.26 1.34
C TYR A 251 -0.64 0.30 1.60
N ARG A 252 -0.27 0.12 2.87
CA ARG A 252 0.86 -0.73 3.25
C ARG A 252 0.64 -1.41 4.58
N TYR A 253 1.38 -2.48 4.81
CA TYR A 253 1.60 -3.01 6.15
C TYR A 253 2.79 -2.27 6.74
N ASP A 254 2.59 -1.58 7.86
CA ASP A 254 3.61 -0.75 8.52
C ASP A 254 4.64 -1.59 9.29
N GLN A 255 4.50 -2.92 9.31
CA GLN A 255 5.44 -3.89 9.89
C GLN A 255 5.66 -3.72 11.40
N VAL A 256 4.84 -2.90 12.06
CA VAL A 256 4.84 -2.79 13.51
C VAL A 256 3.97 -3.93 14.05
N ALA A 257 4.54 -5.14 14.05
CA ALA A 257 3.85 -6.37 14.49
C ALA A 257 3.54 -6.41 16.00
N ILE A 258 3.85 -5.34 16.75
CA ILE A 258 3.82 -5.33 18.21
C ILE A 258 3.09 -4.09 18.71
N THR A 259 1.79 -4.21 18.94
CA THR A 259 1.16 -3.43 20.02
C THR A 259 1.65 -3.99 21.35
N SER A 260 2.58 -3.26 21.99
CA SER A 260 2.97 -3.42 23.39
C SER A 260 1.74 -3.82 24.23
N GLY A 261 1.77 -5.02 24.83
CA GLY A 261 0.69 -5.55 25.67
C GLY A 261 -0.15 -6.70 25.09
N ASN A 262 -0.19 -6.92 23.77
CA ASN A 262 -1.08 -7.93 23.16
C ASN A 262 -0.40 -9.28 22.93
N ASN A 263 -1.00 -10.40 23.38
CA ASN A 263 -0.45 -11.78 23.26
C ASN A 263 -0.40 -12.36 21.83
N PHE A 264 -0.63 -11.54 20.81
CA PHE A 264 -0.74 -11.95 19.41
C PHE A 264 0.03 -10.99 18.50
N GLN A 265 0.42 -11.47 17.31
CA GLN A 265 1.00 -10.66 16.24
C GLN A 265 -0.09 -10.13 15.31
N GLU A 266 -0.01 -8.87 14.92
CA GLU A 266 -0.87 -8.33 13.86
C GLU A 266 -0.32 -8.78 12.50
N MET A 267 -1.19 -9.33 11.65
CA MET A 267 -0.83 -9.84 10.34
C MET A 267 -0.98 -8.77 9.26
N ASP A 268 -0.40 -9.00 8.08
CA ASP A 268 -0.51 -8.08 6.95
C ASP A 268 -1.94 -8.06 6.39
N GLY A 269 -2.63 -6.92 6.53
CA GLY A 269 -3.99 -6.73 6.00
C GLY A 269 -4.05 -6.28 4.54
N THR A 270 -2.94 -5.85 3.95
CA THR A 270 -2.90 -5.34 2.57
C THR A 270 -3.20 -6.42 1.53
N ARG A 271 -2.91 -7.68 1.85
CA ARG A 271 -3.26 -8.83 1.01
C ARG A 271 -4.76 -8.93 0.72
N HIS A 272 -5.60 -8.37 1.59
CA HIS A 272 -7.06 -8.42 1.45
C HIS A 272 -7.60 -7.21 0.67
N ILE A 273 -6.77 -6.26 0.26
CA ILE A 273 -7.18 -5.09 -0.53
C ILE A 273 -7.10 -5.43 -2.01
N VAL A 274 -8.26 -5.39 -2.68
CA VAL A 274 -8.37 -5.63 -4.12
C VAL A 274 -9.14 -4.49 -4.79
N ALA A 275 -8.87 -4.27 -6.08
CA ALA A 275 -9.56 -3.24 -6.85
C ALA A 275 -11.06 -3.58 -7.01
N ASP A 276 -11.93 -2.60 -6.77
CA ASP A 276 -13.36 -2.73 -7.09
C ASP A 276 -13.56 -2.49 -8.59
N THR A 277 -13.53 -3.56 -9.39
CA THR A 277 -13.67 -3.48 -10.86
C THR A 277 -15.05 -2.97 -11.31
N SER A 278 -16.04 -2.91 -10.40
CA SER A 278 -17.36 -2.34 -10.69
C SER A 278 -17.39 -0.81 -10.57
N LYS A 279 -16.35 -0.18 -10.01
CA LYS A 279 -16.25 1.26 -9.80
C LYS A 279 -14.97 1.83 -10.40
N LYS A 280 -14.95 3.15 -10.59
CA LYS A 280 -13.70 3.86 -10.85
C LYS A 280 -12.80 3.76 -9.61
N ALA A 281 -11.54 3.42 -9.81
CA ALA A 281 -10.56 3.33 -8.73
C ALA A 281 -10.41 4.66 -7.98
N VAL A 282 -10.48 5.79 -8.69
CA VAL A 282 -10.43 7.15 -8.15
C VAL A 282 -11.55 7.97 -8.78
N GLU A 283 -12.28 8.72 -7.96
CA GLU A 283 -13.41 9.54 -8.34
C GLU A 283 -13.33 10.92 -7.69
N TYR A 284 -13.57 11.96 -8.48
CA TYR A 284 -13.74 13.32 -7.96
C TYR A 284 -15.18 13.51 -7.50
N VAL A 285 -15.37 13.89 -6.23
CA VAL A 285 -16.71 14.04 -5.64
C VAL A 285 -17.10 15.50 -5.39
N GLY A 286 -16.34 16.45 -5.96
CA GLY A 286 -16.57 17.88 -5.80
C GLY A 286 -15.77 18.51 -4.65
N ASN A 287 -15.65 19.85 -4.67
CA ASN A 287 -15.00 20.62 -3.60
C ASN A 287 -13.59 20.15 -3.23
N SER A 288 -12.82 19.73 -4.25
CA SER A 288 -11.45 19.22 -4.07
C SER A 288 -11.38 17.90 -3.30
N VAL A 289 -12.51 17.19 -3.15
CA VAL A 289 -12.56 15.89 -2.48
C VAL A 289 -12.45 14.78 -3.52
N TRP A 290 -11.58 13.83 -3.21
CA TRP A 290 -11.30 12.65 -4.02
C TRP A 290 -11.64 11.41 -3.23
N LYS A 291 -12.21 10.42 -3.92
CA LYS A 291 -12.66 9.15 -3.36
C LYS A 291 -11.96 8.00 -4.07
N PHE A 292 -11.36 7.12 -3.28
CA PHE A 292 -10.68 5.91 -3.71
C PHE A 292 -11.55 4.71 -3.37
N ASN A 293 -11.85 3.86 -4.35
CA ASN A 293 -12.75 2.71 -4.18
C ASN A 293 -11.97 1.40 -4.28
N PHE A 294 -12.14 0.53 -3.28
CA PHE A 294 -11.56 -0.81 -3.27
C PHE A 294 -12.45 -1.77 -2.47
N LEU A 295 -12.08 -3.04 -2.46
CA LEU A 295 -12.75 -4.09 -1.70
C LEU A 295 -11.76 -4.67 -0.68
N PHE A 296 -12.27 -4.98 0.49
CA PHE A 296 -11.63 -5.85 1.46
C PHE A 296 -12.20 -7.26 1.27
N ASP A 297 -11.42 -8.14 0.64
CA ASP A 297 -11.84 -9.46 0.19
C ASP A 297 -11.30 -10.54 1.13
N THR A 298 -12.19 -11.10 1.94
CA THR A 298 -11.93 -12.30 2.77
C THR A 298 -12.62 -13.54 2.20
N LYS A 299 -13.26 -13.40 1.02
CA LYS A 299 -13.96 -14.48 0.31
C LYS A 299 -13.03 -15.26 -0.59
N ASN A 300 -12.21 -14.55 -1.36
CA ASN A 300 -11.26 -15.13 -2.31
C ASN A 300 -9.85 -15.22 -1.72
N ILE A 301 -9.58 -14.48 -0.63
CA ILE A 301 -8.29 -14.43 0.04
C ILE A 301 -8.50 -14.90 1.46
N ALA A 302 -8.07 -16.14 1.74
CA ALA A 302 -8.21 -16.75 3.05
C ALA A 302 -7.49 -15.94 4.14
N ALA A 303 -8.06 -15.93 5.34
CA ALA A 303 -7.37 -15.39 6.50
C ALA A 303 -6.19 -16.28 6.88
N GLN A 304 -5.06 -15.68 7.26
CA GLN A 304 -3.92 -16.41 7.80
C GLN A 304 -4.21 -16.85 9.24
N PRO A 305 -3.62 -17.95 9.75
CA PRO A 305 -3.74 -18.26 11.17
C PRO A 305 -3.25 -17.08 12.01
N GLN A 306 -3.98 -16.80 13.10
CA GLN A 306 -3.51 -15.88 14.12
C GLN A 306 -2.24 -16.45 14.76
N LEU A 307 -1.19 -15.64 14.82
CA LEU A 307 0.05 -15.99 15.51
C LEU A 307 0.10 -15.34 16.90
N ASP A 308 0.70 -16.02 17.85
CA ASP A 308 1.10 -15.47 19.14
C ASP A 308 2.34 -14.56 18.99
N LYS A 309 2.79 -13.93 20.09
CA LYS A 309 4.01 -13.10 20.07
C LYS A 309 5.27 -13.84 19.61
N ALA A 310 5.33 -15.17 19.80
CA ALA A 310 6.47 -16.01 19.44
C ALA A 310 6.40 -16.53 18.00
N GLY A 311 5.37 -16.15 17.23
CA GLY A 311 5.15 -16.60 15.86
C GLY A 311 4.55 -18.00 15.75
N GLN A 312 4.04 -18.57 16.84
CA GLN A 312 3.33 -19.84 16.84
C GLN A 312 1.85 -19.64 16.58
N VAL A 313 1.19 -20.60 15.93
CA VAL A 313 -0.25 -20.54 15.69
C VAL A 313 -0.99 -20.54 17.04
N LEU A 314 -1.86 -19.55 17.24
CA LEU A 314 -2.71 -19.44 18.41
C LEU A 314 -3.96 -20.33 18.21
N PRO A 315 -4.05 -21.52 18.85
CA PRO A 315 -5.03 -22.55 18.47
C PRO A 315 -6.48 -22.14 18.72
N THR A 316 -6.71 -21.30 19.73
CA THR A 316 -8.04 -20.88 20.20
C THR A 316 -8.46 -19.51 19.66
N ALA A 317 -7.73 -18.95 18.69
CA ALA A 317 -8.11 -17.69 18.07
C ALA A 317 -9.44 -17.85 17.31
N ASP A 318 -10.36 -16.92 17.55
CA ASP A 318 -11.65 -16.83 16.85
C ASP A 318 -11.59 -15.97 15.58
N GLY A 319 -10.39 -15.47 15.24
CA GLY A 319 -10.13 -14.73 14.03
C GLY A 319 -8.69 -14.22 13.95
N THR A 320 -8.36 -13.63 12.80
CA THR A 320 -7.04 -13.07 12.51
C THR A 320 -7.09 -11.56 12.61
N ARG A 321 -6.24 -10.96 13.43
CA ARG A 321 -6.08 -9.52 13.48
C ARG A 321 -5.08 -9.10 12.41
N VAL A 322 -5.56 -8.29 11.49
CA VAL A 322 -4.77 -7.72 10.42
C VAL A 322 -4.63 -6.22 10.60
N ARG A 323 -3.53 -5.69 10.08
CA ARG A 323 -3.19 -4.27 10.15
C ARG A 323 -2.79 -3.77 8.77
N LEU A 324 -3.25 -2.55 8.47
CA LEU A 324 -2.93 -1.84 7.25
C LEU A 324 -3.02 -0.34 7.51
N SER A 325 -2.22 0.41 6.76
CA SER A 325 -2.23 1.86 6.81
C SER A 325 -2.52 2.44 5.43
N PHE A 326 -3.08 3.65 5.43
CA PHE A 326 -3.44 4.39 4.23
C PHE A 326 -2.75 5.76 4.22
N LYS A 327 -2.25 6.14 3.05
CA LYS A 327 -1.65 7.45 2.80
C LYS A 327 -2.09 7.96 1.43
N VAL A 328 -2.56 9.19 1.37
CA VAL A 328 -2.93 9.83 0.10
C VAL A 328 -1.82 10.77 -0.33
N GLN A 329 -1.44 10.70 -1.60
CA GLN A 329 -0.47 11.56 -2.24
C GLN A 329 -1.19 12.44 -3.27
N SER A 330 -0.99 13.74 -3.14
CA SER A 330 -1.40 14.71 -4.17
C SER A 330 -0.50 14.60 -5.40
N PRO A 331 -0.94 15.06 -6.59
CA PRO A 331 -0.09 15.10 -7.78
C PRO A 331 1.21 15.89 -7.59
N SER A 332 1.23 16.87 -6.68
CA SER A 332 2.46 17.60 -6.35
C SER A 332 3.48 16.83 -5.52
N GLY A 333 3.16 15.59 -5.11
CA GLY A 333 4.01 14.75 -4.28
C GLY A 333 3.85 14.99 -2.78
N ALA A 334 3.02 15.96 -2.35
CA ALA A 334 2.70 16.12 -0.93
C ALA A 334 1.84 14.95 -0.45
N THR A 335 2.14 14.42 0.74
CA THR A 335 1.52 13.21 1.27
C THR A 335 0.81 13.47 2.59
N SER A 336 -0.36 12.85 2.80
CA SER A 336 -1.15 12.96 4.03
C SER A 336 -0.42 12.33 5.22
N ALA A 337 -0.94 12.61 6.42
CA ALA A 337 -0.67 11.75 7.57
C ALA A 337 -1.10 10.30 7.26
N GLU A 338 -0.41 9.34 7.88
CA GLU A 338 -0.73 7.92 7.74
C GLU A 338 -1.91 7.57 8.65
N ILE A 339 -2.94 6.94 8.06
CA ILE A 339 -4.10 6.45 8.82
C ILE A 339 -3.98 4.95 9.00
N LEU A 340 -3.86 4.53 10.25
CA LEU A 340 -3.81 3.13 10.62
C LEU A 340 -5.21 2.55 10.81
N LYS A 341 -5.42 1.34 10.30
CA LYS A 341 -6.59 0.51 10.56
C LYS A 341 -6.18 -0.87 11.02
N GLN A 342 -6.85 -1.33 12.09
CA GLN A 342 -6.77 -2.68 12.60
C GLN A 342 -8.14 -3.32 12.41
N VAL A 343 -8.14 -4.53 11.84
CA VAL A 343 -9.35 -5.27 11.50
C VAL A 343 -9.18 -6.69 11.97
N LYS A 344 -10.19 -7.24 12.64
CA LYS A 344 -10.25 -8.66 12.94
C LYS A 344 -11.08 -9.37 11.86
N ILE A 345 -10.47 -10.32 11.16
CA ILE A 345 -11.19 -11.23 10.28
C ILE A 345 -11.68 -12.38 11.15
N ARG A 346 -12.97 -12.39 11.52
CA ARG A 346 -13.58 -13.52 12.25
C ARG A 346 -13.63 -14.74 11.33
N TYR A 347 -13.23 -15.88 11.84
CA TYR A 347 -13.43 -17.13 11.10
C TYR A 347 -14.93 -17.44 11.03
N ASP A 348 -15.44 -17.76 9.85
CA ASP A 348 -16.88 -17.95 9.59
C ASP A 348 -17.49 -19.05 10.48
N ARG A 349 -16.75 -20.15 10.72
CA ARG A 349 -17.04 -21.14 11.78
C ARG A 349 -15.75 -21.77 12.32
N PRO A 350 -15.59 -21.91 13.66
CA PRO A 350 -14.42 -22.57 14.24
C PRO A 350 -14.30 -24.02 13.76
N LEU A 351 -13.07 -24.52 13.61
CA LEU A 351 -12.83 -25.93 13.34
C LEU A 351 -13.30 -26.77 14.54
N ASN A 352 -14.32 -27.60 14.31
CA ASN A 352 -14.88 -28.42 15.38
C ASN A 352 -13.89 -29.50 15.81
N ALA A 353 -13.90 -29.83 17.10
CA ALA A 353 -13.16 -30.98 17.62
C ALA A 353 -13.68 -32.30 16.99
N PRO A 354 -12.82 -33.33 16.79
CA PRO A 354 -13.25 -34.63 16.26
C PRO A 354 -14.43 -35.23 17.03
N ARG A 355 -15.56 -35.45 16.34
CA ARG A 355 -16.76 -36.04 16.95
C ARG A 355 -16.86 -37.52 16.59
N PHE A 356 -16.69 -38.37 17.60
CA PHE A 356 -16.80 -39.81 17.46
C PHE A 356 -18.26 -40.24 17.38
N ASP A 357 -18.55 -41.13 16.42
CA ASP A 357 -19.80 -41.88 16.44
C ASP A 357 -19.60 -43.09 17.35
N LEU A 358 -20.00 -42.92 18.61
CA LEU A 358 -19.90 -43.97 19.64
C LEU A 358 -21.18 -44.82 19.71
N SER A 359 -22.08 -44.73 18.73
CA SER A 359 -23.28 -45.57 18.71
C SER A 359 -22.88 -47.06 18.68
N GLY A 360 -23.09 -47.75 19.80
CA GLY A 360 -22.72 -49.16 19.98
C GLY A 360 -21.52 -49.43 20.90
N LEU A 361 -20.84 -48.40 21.41
CA LEU A 361 -19.80 -48.52 22.45
C LEU A 361 -20.35 -47.98 23.76
N GLY A 362 -20.08 -48.66 24.88
CA GLY A 362 -20.53 -48.23 26.21
C GLY A 362 -20.10 -46.79 26.47
N GLN A 363 -21.05 -45.93 26.85
CA GLN A 363 -20.80 -44.49 26.94
C GLN A 363 -19.67 -44.14 27.93
N ASP A 364 -18.95 -43.07 27.58
CA ASP A 364 -17.84 -42.41 28.28
C ASP A 364 -16.45 -43.06 28.24
N ASN A 365 -16.33 -44.36 27.94
CA ASN A 365 -15.02 -44.99 27.73
C ASN A 365 -15.05 -45.93 26.53
N LEU A 366 -13.97 -45.89 25.74
CA LEU A 366 -13.82 -46.78 24.62
C LEU A 366 -13.38 -48.15 25.16
N GLU A 367 -14.38 -48.96 25.53
CA GLU A 367 -14.16 -50.34 25.95
C GLU A 367 -13.80 -51.20 24.72
N VAL A 368 -12.59 -51.73 24.73
CA VAL A 368 -12.03 -52.51 23.63
C VAL A 368 -11.70 -53.92 24.10
N THR A 369 -11.98 -54.93 23.29
CA THR A 369 -11.69 -56.33 23.64
C THR A 369 -10.37 -56.77 23.03
N ALA A 370 -9.52 -57.44 23.81
CA ALA A 370 -8.29 -58.05 23.30
C ALA A 370 -8.61 -59.06 22.19
N GLY A 371 -7.84 -59.05 21.10
CA GLY A 371 -8.08 -59.89 19.90
C GLY A 371 -9.09 -59.32 18.91
N MET A 372 -9.71 -58.18 19.19
CA MET A 372 -10.73 -57.58 18.33
C MET A 372 -10.11 -56.67 17.25
N ASN A 373 -10.76 -56.64 16.08
CA ASN A 373 -10.55 -55.59 15.09
C ASN A 373 -11.59 -54.49 15.29
N LEU A 374 -11.13 -53.32 15.73
CA LEU A 374 -11.97 -52.15 15.97
C LEU A 374 -11.89 -51.18 14.79
N THR A 375 -13.03 -50.62 14.40
CA THR A 375 -13.10 -49.46 13.50
C THR A 375 -13.94 -48.37 14.16
N LEU A 376 -13.31 -47.24 14.49
CA LEU A 376 -13.99 -46.08 15.07
C LEU A 376 -14.15 -45.00 14.02
N ALA A 377 -15.38 -44.77 13.60
CA ALA A 377 -15.71 -43.67 12.71
C ALA A 377 -15.89 -42.38 13.53
N PHE A 378 -15.35 -41.29 13.00
CA PHE A 378 -15.57 -39.96 13.54
C PHE A 378 -15.56 -38.96 12.39
N TYR A 379 -16.10 -37.78 12.64
CA TYR A 379 -16.11 -36.72 11.65
C TYR A 379 -15.57 -35.43 12.22
N VAL A 380 -15.00 -34.62 11.33
CA VAL A 380 -14.60 -33.25 11.60
C VAL A 380 -15.30 -32.37 10.58
N GLU A 381 -15.79 -31.23 11.04
CA GLU A 381 -16.50 -30.26 10.20
C GLU A 381 -15.90 -28.87 10.40
N THR A 382 -15.86 -28.11 9.31
CA THR A 382 -15.53 -26.69 9.32
C THR A 382 -16.46 -25.93 8.39
N GLY A 383 -16.71 -24.66 8.71
CA GLY A 383 -17.42 -23.74 7.84
C GLY A 383 -16.58 -23.27 6.64
N LEU A 384 -15.26 -23.47 6.67
CA LEU A 384 -14.36 -23.05 5.60
C LEU A 384 -14.62 -23.84 4.31
N ALA A 385 -15.19 -23.18 3.31
CA ALA A 385 -15.41 -23.77 1.99
C ALA A 385 -14.08 -24.21 1.37
N LYS A 386 -14.02 -25.46 0.88
CA LYS A 386 -12.86 -26.06 0.19
C LYS A 386 -11.62 -26.25 1.06
N SER A 387 -11.75 -26.24 2.39
CA SER A 387 -10.64 -26.58 3.28
C SER A 387 -10.40 -28.10 3.30
N THR A 388 -9.15 -28.54 3.19
CA THR A 388 -8.78 -29.92 3.51
C THR A 388 -8.49 -29.97 5.02
N ILE A 389 -9.11 -30.89 5.72
CA ILE A 389 -8.84 -31.11 7.14
C ILE A 389 -7.76 -32.19 7.24
N LYS A 390 -6.81 -31.98 8.15
CA LYS A 390 -5.86 -33.01 8.56
C LYS A 390 -6.15 -33.39 9.99
N VAL A 391 -6.48 -34.64 10.25
CA VAL A 391 -6.57 -35.15 11.62
C VAL A 391 -5.26 -35.83 11.97
N THR A 392 -4.71 -35.46 13.12
CA THR A 392 -3.50 -36.07 13.68
C THR A 392 -3.77 -36.60 15.08
N SER A 393 -3.13 -37.71 15.39
CA SER A 393 -3.01 -38.25 16.73
C SER A 393 -1.60 -38.78 16.91
N ALA A 394 -0.86 -38.25 17.89
CA ALA A 394 0.48 -38.73 18.21
C ALA A 394 0.46 -40.11 18.89
N ASP A 395 -0.70 -40.51 19.43
CA ASP A 395 -0.85 -41.72 20.23
C ASP A 395 -1.23 -42.94 19.39
N VAL A 396 -1.80 -42.75 18.19
CA VAL A 396 -2.14 -43.88 17.28
C VAL A 396 -0.93 -44.75 16.97
N ALA A 397 0.25 -44.16 16.79
CA ALA A 397 1.48 -44.92 16.54
C ALA A 397 2.01 -45.67 17.78
N LYS A 398 1.56 -45.31 18.98
CA LYS A 398 1.94 -45.93 20.25
C LYS A 398 0.99 -47.06 20.66
N LEU A 399 -0.16 -47.19 19.98
CA LEU A 399 -1.12 -48.25 20.26
C LEU A 399 -0.52 -49.63 19.94
N PRO A 400 -0.73 -50.64 20.80
CA PRO A 400 -0.23 -51.98 20.55
C PRO A 400 -0.90 -52.60 19.32
N GLY A 401 -0.16 -53.42 18.57
CA GLY A 401 -0.66 -54.06 17.36
C GLY A 401 -0.65 -53.16 16.13
N LYS A 402 -1.67 -53.30 15.27
CA LYS A 402 -1.75 -52.56 14.00
C LYS A 402 -2.86 -51.52 14.07
N ALA A 403 -2.48 -50.27 14.35
CA ALA A 403 -3.38 -49.12 14.32
C ALA A 403 -3.10 -48.23 13.11
N SER A 404 -4.16 -47.70 12.50
CA SER A 404 -4.06 -46.77 11.37
C SER A 404 -5.21 -45.77 11.41
N LEU A 405 -4.90 -44.51 11.12
CA LEU A 405 -5.89 -43.45 10.97
C LEU A 405 -6.02 -43.10 9.49
N ALA A 406 -7.23 -43.20 8.95
CA ALA A 406 -7.52 -42.83 7.58
C ALA A 406 -8.68 -41.83 7.53
N CYS A 407 -8.54 -40.76 6.76
CA CYS A 407 -9.58 -39.77 6.53
C CYS A 407 -9.96 -39.72 5.06
N LYS A 408 -11.25 -39.54 4.79
CA LYS A 408 -11.81 -39.36 3.45
C LYS A 408 -12.66 -38.10 3.43
N ASP A 409 -12.57 -37.36 2.34
CA ASP A 409 -13.40 -36.19 2.11
C ASP A 409 -14.87 -36.63 1.96
N SER A 410 -15.77 -35.96 2.69
CA SER A 410 -17.21 -36.16 2.52
C SER A 410 -17.71 -35.26 1.39
N ALA A 411 -18.57 -35.79 0.52
CA ALA A 411 -19.18 -35.08 -0.61
C ALA A 411 -20.26 -34.06 -0.19
N ALA A 412 -20.09 -33.35 0.93
CA ALA A 412 -21.07 -32.41 1.44
C ALA A 412 -21.05 -31.07 0.66
N LYS A 413 -22.23 -30.58 0.29
CA LYS A 413 -22.45 -29.41 -0.59
C LYS A 413 -22.36 -28.05 0.12
N SER A 414 -22.08 -27.99 1.41
CA SER A 414 -21.89 -26.75 2.17
C SER A 414 -20.97 -26.97 3.37
N GLY A 415 -19.72 -26.53 3.26
CA GLY A 415 -18.66 -26.76 4.25
C GLY A 415 -17.83 -28.02 3.95
N SER A 416 -16.60 -28.06 4.46
CA SER A 416 -15.75 -29.24 4.38
C SER A 416 -16.03 -30.15 5.58
N ARG A 417 -16.72 -31.26 5.34
CA ARG A 417 -16.81 -32.37 6.28
C ARG A 417 -15.80 -33.43 5.89
N GLN A 418 -15.02 -33.91 6.84
CA GLN A 418 -14.13 -35.05 6.64
C GLN A 418 -14.57 -36.18 7.55
N ILE A 419 -14.70 -37.38 6.97
CA ILE A 419 -15.01 -38.60 7.73
C ILE A 419 -13.71 -39.36 7.89
N CYS A 420 -13.35 -39.61 9.14
CA CYS A 420 -12.15 -40.33 9.51
C CYS A 420 -12.50 -41.65 10.20
N ALA A 421 -11.60 -42.60 10.10
CA ALA A 421 -11.70 -43.89 10.75
C ALA A 421 -10.37 -44.27 11.38
N LEU A 422 -10.37 -44.53 12.69
CA LEU A 422 -9.29 -45.25 13.36
C LEU A 422 -9.58 -46.75 13.22
N ARG A 423 -8.71 -47.46 12.50
CA ARG A 423 -8.73 -48.92 12.40
C ARG A 423 -7.64 -49.49 13.28
N TRP A 424 -8.00 -50.41 14.17
CA TRP A 424 -7.08 -50.93 15.15
C TRP A 424 -7.29 -52.43 15.36
N SER A 425 -6.24 -53.20 15.10
CA SER A 425 -6.18 -54.64 15.37
C SER A 425 -5.46 -54.87 16.70
N ILE A 426 -6.23 -55.27 17.72
CA ILE A 426 -5.79 -55.31 19.12
C ILE A 426 -5.18 -56.67 19.42
N PRO A 427 -3.89 -56.75 19.81
CA PRO A 427 -3.25 -58.01 20.18
C PRO A 427 -3.94 -58.69 21.37
N CYS A 428 -3.91 -60.02 21.40
CA CYS A 428 -4.56 -60.83 22.43
C CYS A 428 -3.90 -60.75 23.82
N ASP A 429 -2.63 -60.34 23.86
CA ASP A 429 -1.85 -60.10 25.07
C ASP A 429 -1.97 -58.66 25.58
N THR A 430 -2.79 -57.81 24.94
CA THR A 430 -3.02 -56.43 25.37
C THR A 430 -3.74 -56.43 26.72
N SER A 431 -3.17 -55.69 27.68
CA SER A 431 -3.76 -55.45 29.00
C SER A 431 -4.03 -53.97 29.24
N ASP A 432 -4.86 -53.65 30.23
CA ASP A 432 -5.10 -52.27 30.67
C ASP A 432 -3.82 -51.51 31.07
N ALA A 433 -2.77 -52.23 31.47
CA ALA A 433 -1.48 -51.63 31.82
C ALA A 433 -0.61 -51.35 30.59
N ALA A 434 -0.88 -52.02 29.46
CA ALA A 434 -0.14 -51.87 28.21
C ALA A 434 -0.67 -50.71 27.35
N LEU A 435 -1.87 -50.19 27.64
CA LEU A 435 -2.38 -48.97 27.03
C LEU A 435 -2.01 -47.76 27.89
N ASP A 436 -1.31 -46.81 27.29
CA ASP A 436 -1.35 -45.43 27.75
C ASP A 436 -2.81 -44.99 27.58
N ARG A 437 -3.54 -44.88 28.69
CA ARG A 437 -5.01 -45.04 28.81
C ARG A 437 -5.83 -44.01 28.05
N GLN A 438 -5.23 -43.23 27.18
CA GLN A 438 -5.84 -42.12 26.48
C GLN A 438 -5.28 -42.01 25.06
N ILE A 439 -6.16 -41.74 24.10
CA ILE A 439 -5.77 -41.30 22.75
C ILE A 439 -6.22 -39.85 22.59
N GLU A 440 -5.32 -38.99 22.15
CA GLU A 440 -5.63 -37.61 21.80
C GLU A 440 -5.79 -37.42 20.29
N PHE A 441 -6.86 -36.75 19.89
CA PHE A 441 -7.12 -36.38 18.50
C PHE A 441 -7.25 -34.87 18.37
N GLN A 442 -6.59 -34.32 17.37
CA GLN A 442 -6.72 -32.92 16.99
C GLN A 442 -6.89 -32.83 15.47
N ALA A 443 -7.77 -31.94 15.04
CA ALA A 443 -7.89 -31.58 13.64
C ALA A 443 -7.16 -30.27 13.37
N GLN A 444 -6.59 -30.14 12.18
CA GLN A 444 -6.00 -28.92 11.67
C GLN A 444 -6.56 -28.61 10.29
N SER A 445 -6.99 -27.36 10.09
CA SER A 445 -7.34 -26.83 8.78
C SER A 445 -6.04 -26.59 7.99
N THR A 446 -5.89 -27.21 6.83
CA THR A 446 -4.72 -27.00 5.97
C THR A 446 -4.69 -25.62 5.31
N VAL A 447 -5.86 -24.96 5.21
CA VAL A 447 -6.00 -23.66 4.56
C VAL A 447 -5.75 -22.51 5.53
N SER A 448 -6.37 -22.57 6.71
CA SER A 448 -6.26 -21.52 7.72
C SER A 448 -5.22 -21.83 8.80
N GLY A 449 -4.67 -23.04 8.86
CA GLY A 449 -3.76 -23.48 9.93
C GLY A 449 -4.41 -23.65 11.31
N GLN A 450 -5.70 -23.33 11.43
CA GLN A 450 -6.47 -23.41 12.67
C GLN A 450 -6.49 -24.85 13.20
N ASN A 451 -6.25 -25.01 14.49
CA ASN A 451 -6.41 -26.28 15.17
C ASN A 451 -7.77 -26.34 15.86
N SER A 452 -8.37 -27.52 15.90
CA SER A 452 -9.50 -27.77 16.77
C SER A 452 -9.04 -27.90 18.22
N GLU A 453 -9.99 -27.87 19.14
CA GLU A 453 -9.77 -28.44 20.47
C GLU A 453 -9.32 -29.90 20.35
N THR A 454 -8.48 -30.31 21.30
CA THR A 454 -8.03 -31.70 21.42
C THR A 454 -9.12 -32.53 22.08
N VAL A 455 -9.55 -33.59 21.41
CA VAL A 455 -10.47 -34.57 21.97
C VAL A 455 -9.67 -35.71 22.58
N LYS A 456 -9.91 -35.95 23.86
CA LYS A 456 -9.29 -37.02 24.62
C LYS A 456 -10.28 -38.18 24.72
N GLN A 457 -9.86 -39.38 24.32
CA GLN A 457 -10.66 -40.60 24.47
C GLN A 457 -9.93 -41.55 25.39
N VAL A 458 -10.58 -41.94 26.49
CA VAL A 458 -10.03 -42.91 27.44
C VAL A 458 -10.29 -44.32 26.92
N LEU A 459 -9.24 -45.14 26.87
CA LEU A 459 -9.32 -46.53 26.45
C LEU A 459 -9.39 -47.44 27.67
N LYS A 460 -10.20 -48.49 27.58
CA LYS A 460 -10.26 -49.55 28.59
C LYS A 460 -10.32 -50.91 27.91
N VAL A 461 -9.43 -51.83 28.27
CA VAL A 461 -9.40 -53.19 27.75
C VAL A 461 -10.29 -54.09 28.59
N VAL A 462 -11.24 -54.74 27.94
CA VAL A 462 -12.04 -55.80 28.56
C VAL A 462 -11.46 -57.14 28.10
N LYS A 463 -11.24 -58.06 29.05
CA LYS A 463 -10.83 -59.42 28.72
C LYS A 463 -11.90 -60.08 27.85
N SER A 464 -11.49 -60.71 26.75
CA SER A 464 -12.42 -61.48 25.91
C SER A 464 -13.11 -62.56 26.74
N LYS A 465 -14.43 -62.64 26.64
CA LYS A 465 -15.23 -63.74 27.21
C LYS A 465 -15.27 -64.95 26.29
N ASP A 466 -14.94 -64.77 25.01
CA ASP A 466 -14.88 -65.83 24.01
C ASP A 466 -13.43 -66.28 23.79
N ALA A 467 -13.15 -67.55 24.03
CA ALA A 467 -11.84 -68.16 23.82
C ALA A 467 -11.46 -68.31 22.32
N SER A 468 -12.38 -67.97 21.39
CA SER A 468 -12.20 -68.09 19.94
C SER A 468 -11.54 -66.85 19.30
N THR A 469 -11.64 -65.67 19.90
CA THR A 469 -11.05 -64.43 19.37
C THR A 469 -9.54 -64.34 19.58
N CYS A 470 -9.00 -65.17 20.46
CA CYS A 470 -7.59 -65.22 20.80
C CYS A 470 -7.02 -66.64 20.72
N GLN A 471 -7.03 -67.22 19.52
CA GLN A 471 -6.30 -68.46 19.24
C GLN A 471 -5.05 -68.20 18.40
N PRO A 472 -3.89 -68.76 18.76
CA PRO A 472 -2.70 -68.70 17.94
C PRO A 472 -2.85 -69.68 16.77
N GLY A 473 -3.21 -69.18 15.59
CA GLY A 473 -3.17 -69.97 14.36
C GLY A 473 -4.33 -69.76 13.39
N ALA A 474 -4.41 -68.59 12.76
CA ALA A 474 -5.05 -68.44 11.47
C ALA A 474 -4.19 -67.53 10.58
N VAL A 475 -3.12 -68.12 10.06
CA VAL A 475 -2.51 -67.60 8.82
C VAL A 475 -3.60 -67.77 7.76
N ALA A 476 -4.19 -66.66 7.33
CA ALA A 476 -5.03 -66.64 6.15
C ALA A 476 -4.16 -67.08 4.97
N SER A 477 -4.38 -68.28 4.45
CA SER A 477 -3.87 -68.62 3.13
C SER A 477 -4.65 -67.79 2.11
N GLU A 478 -3.95 -66.90 1.43
CA GLU A 478 -4.39 -66.41 0.14
C GLU A 478 -4.55 -67.63 -0.78
N LYS A 479 -5.80 -67.98 -1.08
CA LYS A 479 -6.09 -68.75 -2.29
C LYS A 479 -6.12 -67.75 -3.44
N GLU A 480 -5.02 -67.71 -4.20
CA GLU A 480 -5.08 -67.35 -5.62
C GLU A 480 -6.15 -68.21 -6.29
N THR A 481 -7.10 -67.54 -6.92
CA THR A 481 -7.96 -68.15 -7.93
C THR A 481 -7.54 -67.56 -9.27
N ASN A 482 -7.19 -68.46 -10.19
CA ASN A 482 -6.78 -68.19 -11.58
C ASN A 482 -7.74 -67.25 -12.32
#